data_AF-A0A816H3K6-F1
#
_entry.id   AF-A0A816H3K6-F1
#
_cell.length_a   1.000
_cell.length_b   1.000
_cell.length_c   1.000
_cell.angle_alpha   90.00
_cell.angle_beta   90.00
_cell.angle_gamma   90.00
#
_symmetry.space_group_name_H-M   'P 1'
#
loop_
_entity.id
_entity.type
_entity.pdbx_description
1 polymer ?
#
loop_
_entity_poly.entity_id
_entity_poly.type
_entity_poly.pdbx_seq_one_letter_code
_entity_poly.pdbx_strand_id
1 'polypeptide(L)'
;EPFPVKLIAVLKNSVASTCRIWNLYGPAETTLVATYHVIALTPEMRNIPIGRLLPGYQCVIVDEFSQPVTVGEVGELLVGGVGVFAGYLGRNDLTDKALVDINGQLFYRTGDLVRLDNDGLLYYVGRKDHQIKLRGQRLEPGEIERCVLEASSLITSCVVVKWGDDHLVAYVQSDEISEKELRKHCESHLPSYMVPSLFTVLKQLPLNANGKVDRQLLPTPDFSTLLSSSSSDVNYDQSAEPNNELEARIHSLWCELLGLTRIPTTASIFSVGGHSLLLMQLYHRYKTMFDFDTQTLTMAQLFKHASIVDHARLLAQSLNVEEYRREQWLPLSITQGRLSFAQERIFLDEQVRLMSKDKNVYAVPLVYRLSCVLSRLSISRLRRALHSLVTKHSILRTKISTDTNGDLIQTVLA
;
A
#
# COMPACT_ATOMS: atom_id res chain seq x y z
N GLU A 1 -9.28 1.94 -3.01
CA GLU A 1 -10.30 1.63 -1.98
C GLU A 1 -11.53 2.49 -2.24
N PRO A 2 -12.74 2.15 -1.76
CA PRO A 2 -13.85 3.09 -1.81
C PRO A 2 -13.47 4.34 -1.01
N PHE A 3 -13.79 5.52 -1.54
CA PHE A 3 -13.44 6.77 -0.89
C PHE A 3 -14.22 6.92 0.43
N PRO A 4 -13.56 7.13 1.59
CA PRO A 4 -14.25 7.23 2.87
C PRO A 4 -15.12 8.49 2.95
N VAL A 5 -16.44 8.34 3.10
CA VAL A 5 -17.38 9.46 3.19
C VAL A 5 -17.04 10.41 4.35
N LYS A 6 -16.57 9.86 5.48
CA LYS A 6 -16.12 10.64 6.65
C LYS A 6 -15.03 11.66 6.31
N LEU A 7 -14.20 11.35 5.30
CA LEU A 7 -13.09 12.19 4.88
C LEU A 7 -13.56 13.41 4.07
N ILE A 8 -14.78 13.40 3.50
CA ILE A 8 -15.39 14.56 2.85
C ILE A 8 -15.48 15.74 3.81
N ALA A 9 -15.94 15.52 5.05
CA ALA A 9 -16.10 16.59 6.03
C ALA A 9 -14.76 17.26 6.38
N VAL A 10 -13.70 16.46 6.54
CA VAL A 10 -12.34 16.93 6.81
C VAL A 10 -11.79 17.74 5.63
N LEU A 11 -11.92 17.21 4.41
CA LEU A 11 -11.44 17.89 3.21
C LEU A 11 -12.24 19.16 2.92
N LYS A 12 -13.53 19.17 3.25
CA LYS A 12 -14.38 20.34 3.11
C LYS A 12 -13.84 21.52 3.93
N ASN A 13 -13.46 21.25 5.18
CA ASN A 13 -13.01 22.27 6.12
C ASN A 13 -11.57 22.72 5.88
N SER A 14 -10.78 21.98 5.11
CA SER A 14 -9.34 22.23 4.93
C SER A 14 -8.96 22.74 3.54
N VAL A 15 -9.52 22.17 2.47
CA VAL A 15 -9.02 22.39 1.09
C VAL A 15 -10.10 22.69 0.05
N ALA A 16 -11.38 22.74 0.44
CA ALA A 16 -12.50 22.90 -0.50
C ALA A 16 -12.44 24.16 -1.36
N SER A 17 -11.90 25.26 -0.83
CA SER A 17 -11.84 26.56 -1.51
C SER A 17 -10.67 26.68 -2.48
N THR A 18 -9.70 25.76 -2.43
CA THR A 18 -8.44 25.87 -3.18
C THR A 18 -8.16 24.69 -4.10
N CYS A 19 -8.82 23.55 -3.89
CA CYS A 19 -8.54 22.31 -4.61
C CYS A 19 -9.82 21.61 -5.09
N ARG A 20 -9.72 20.91 -6.23
CA ARG A 20 -10.72 19.95 -6.71
C ARG A 20 -10.27 18.55 -6.33
N ILE A 21 -11.19 17.74 -5.80
CA ILE A 21 -10.90 16.35 -5.44
C ILE A 21 -11.50 15.43 -6.49
N TRP A 22 -10.68 14.48 -6.94
CA TRP A 22 -11.03 13.52 -7.97
C TRP A 22 -10.99 12.13 -7.34
N ASN A 23 -12.12 11.44 -7.37
CA ASN A 23 -12.17 10.01 -7.10
C ASN A 23 -11.84 9.28 -8.40
N LEU A 24 -10.81 8.44 -8.38
CA LEU A 24 -10.32 7.73 -9.56
C LEU A 24 -10.46 6.23 -9.33
N TYR A 25 -10.82 5.51 -10.38
CA TYR A 25 -10.96 4.06 -10.34
C TYR A 25 -10.41 3.43 -11.62
N GLY A 26 -9.69 2.33 -11.46
CA GLY A 26 -9.18 1.50 -12.55
C GLY A 26 -8.29 0.40 -11.99
N PRO A 27 -8.47 -0.86 -12.37
CA PRO A 27 -7.47 -1.90 -12.14
C PRO A 27 -6.23 -1.68 -13.01
N ALA A 28 -5.11 -2.33 -12.65
CA ALA A 28 -3.85 -2.20 -13.39
C ALA A 28 -3.98 -2.65 -14.84
N GLU A 29 -4.80 -3.66 -15.09
CA GLU A 29 -5.16 -4.22 -16.40
C GLU A 29 -5.94 -3.25 -17.29
N THR A 30 -6.37 -2.11 -16.74
CA THR A 30 -7.03 -1.02 -17.49
C THR A 30 -6.17 0.24 -17.58
N THR A 31 -4.86 0.14 -17.30
CA THR A 31 -3.90 1.24 -17.35
C THR A 31 -4.24 2.38 -16.40
N LEU A 32 -4.04 2.13 -15.10
CA LEU A 32 -4.15 3.09 -13.99
C LEU A 32 -5.58 3.54 -13.67
N VAL A 33 -6.28 4.20 -14.59
CA VAL A 33 -7.59 4.81 -14.36
C VAL A 33 -8.48 4.56 -15.57
N ALA A 34 -9.65 3.98 -15.33
CA ALA A 34 -10.70 3.80 -16.33
C ALA A 34 -11.86 4.78 -16.12
N THR A 35 -12.15 5.15 -14.87
CA THR A 35 -13.24 6.07 -14.51
C THR A 35 -12.80 7.15 -13.55
N TYR A 36 -13.50 8.28 -13.59
CA TYR A 36 -13.27 9.40 -12.68
C TYR A 36 -14.59 10.05 -12.24
N HIS A 37 -14.58 10.58 -11.03
CA HIS A 37 -15.62 11.44 -10.50
C HIS A 37 -15.01 12.66 -9.81
N VAL A 38 -15.54 13.85 -10.09
CA VAL A 38 -15.17 15.06 -9.36
C VAL A 38 -16.09 15.17 -8.15
N ILE A 39 -15.52 15.01 -6.96
CA ILE A 39 -16.31 15.01 -5.72
C ILE A 39 -16.81 16.43 -5.44
N ALA A 40 -18.13 16.61 -5.45
CA ALA A 40 -18.75 17.78 -4.86
C ALA A 40 -18.69 17.64 -3.33
N LEU A 41 -18.03 18.57 -2.64
CA LEU A 41 -17.89 18.56 -1.18
C LEU A 41 -19.18 19.02 -0.47
N THR A 42 -20.31 18.38 -0.80
CA THR A 42 -21.61 18.63 -0.19
C THR A 42 -21.86 17.64 0.96
N PRO A 43 -22.57 18.04 2.03
CA PRO A 43 -22.71 17.24 3.25
C PRO A 43 -23.52 15.94 3.11
N GLU A 44 -24.22 15.75 2.00
CA GLU A 44 -25.30 14.75 1.86
C GLU A 44 -24.88 13.47 1.10
N MET A 45 -23.64 13.41 0.60
CA MET A 45 -23.15 12.29 -0.21
C MET A 45 -22.89 11.04 0.65
N ARG A 46 -23.84 10.10 0.67
CA ARG A 46 -23.72 8.82 1.40
C ARG A 46 -22.87 7.77 0.68
N ASN A 47 -22.76 7.85 -0.65
CA ASN A 47 -21.92 6.98 -1.47
C ASN A 47 -21.29 7.81 -2.59
N ILE A 48 -19.97 7.74 -2.72
CA ILE A 48 -19.23 8.47 -3.75
C ILE A 48 -19.08 7.56 -4.97
N PRO A 49 -19.60 7.95 -6.15
CA PRO A 49 -19.48 7.13 -7.34
C PRO A 49 -18.01 7.03 -7.77
N ILE A 50 -17.68 5.94 -8.46
CA ILE A 50 -16.42 5.81 -9.22
C ILE A 50 -16.50 6.60 -10.54
N GLY A 51 -17.71 7.05 -10.91
CA GLY A 51 -17.93 8.13 -11.85
C GLY A 51 -18.19 7.66 -13.27
N ARG A 52 -17.64 8.39 -14.25
CA ARG A 52 -17.81 8.11 -15.68
C ARG A 52 -16.50 7.62 -16.27
N LEU A 53 -16.61 6.91 -17.40
CA LEU A 53 -15.45 6.45 -18.16
C LEU A 53 -14.61 7.62 -18.67
N LEU A 54 -13.30 7.42 -18.74
CA LEU A 54 -12.39 8.30 -19.49
C LEU A 54 -12.63 8.16 -21.00
N PRO A 55 -12.30 9.20 -21.80
CA PRO A 55 -12.38 9.11 -23.26
C PRO A 55 -11.63 7.90 -23.81
N GLY A 56 -12.27 7.16 -24.72
CA GLY A 56 -11.69 5.96 -25.34
C GLY A 56 -11.86 4.67 -24.53
N TYR A 57 -12.37 4.74 -23.30
CA TYR A 57 -12.82 3.57 -22.55
C TYR A 57 -14.29 3.29 -22.82
N GLN A 58 -14.65 2.03 -22.69
CA GLN A 58 -16.02 1.53 -22.76
C GLN A 58 -16.27 0.62 -21.56
N CYS A 59 -17.52 0.41 -21.18
CA CYS A 59 -17.86 -0.60 -20.21
C CYS A 59 -19.17 -1.31 -20.52
N VAL A 60 -19.25 -2.56 -20.08
CA VAL A 60 -20.49 -3.34 -20.02
C VAL A 60 -20.65 -3.80 -18.58
N ILE A 61 -21.88 -3.77 -18.07
CA ILE A 61 -22.19 -4.33 -16.75
C ILE A 61 -23.00 -5.59 -17.00
N VAL A 62 -22.55 -6.72 -16.47
CA VAL A 62 -23.17 -8.02 -16.75
C VAL A 62 -23.60 -8.76 -15.49
N ASP A 63 -24.63 -9.58 -15.62
CA ASP A 63 -25.07 -10.49 -14.56
C ASP A 63 -24.17 -11.74 -14.45
N GLU A 64 -24.58 -12.70 -13.62
CA GLU A 64 -23.86 -13.96 -13.44
C GLU A 64 -23.80 -14.84 -14.70
N PHE A 65 -24.73 -14.64 -15.65
CA PHE A 65 -24.80 -15.31 -16.95
C PHE A 65 -24.09 -14.54 -18.06
N SER A 66 -23.34 -13.49 -17.69
CA SER A 66 -22.66 -12.58 -18.63
C SER A 66 -23.61 -11.87 -19.60
N GLN A 67 -24.88 -11.67 -19.21
CA GLN A 67 -25.83 -10.85 -19.96
C GLN A 67 -25.79 -9.40 -19.46
N PRO A 68 -25.90 -8.40 -20.35
CA PRO A 68 -25.95 -7.00 -19.92
C PRO A 68 -27.13 -6.73 -18.99
N VAL A 69 -26.87 -6.02 -17.89
CA VAL A 69 -27.93 -5.60 -16.94
C VAL A 69 -28.48 -4.21 -17.30
N THR A 70 -29.66 -3.89 -16.78
CA THR A 70 -30.30 -2.60 -16.98
C THR A 70 -29.81 -1.53 -15.99
N VAL A 71 -30.11 -0.26 -16.27
CA VAL A 71 -29.78 0.84 -15.37
C VAL A 71 -30.43 0.63 -14.01
N GLY A 72 -29.65 0.76 -12.94
CA GLY A 72 -30.09 0.53 -11.56
C GLY A 72 -29.81 -0.88 -11.04
N GLU A 73 -29.52 -1.86 -11.90
CA GLU A 73 -29.17 -3.21 -11.47
C GLU A 73 -27.68 -3.33 -11.12
N VAL A 74 -27.37 -4.26 -10.20
CA VAL A 74 -25.99 -4.57 -9.81
C VAL A 74 -25.47 -5.68 -10.72
N GLY A 75 -24.29 -5.48 -11.28
CA GLY A 75 -23.59 -6.51 -12.06
C GLY A 75 -22.08 -6.32 -12.06
N GLU A 76 -21.37 -7.26 -12.66
CA GLU A 76 -19.92 -7.22 -12.83
C GLU A 76 -19.54 -6.17 -13.89
N LEU A 77 -18.60 -5.30 -13.55
CA LEU A 77 -18.04 -4.32 -14.47
C LEU A 77 -17.02 -4.97 -15.39
N LEU A 78 -17.26 -4.87 -16.70
CA LEU A 78 -16.30 -5.21 -17.76
C LEU A 78 -15.81 -3.90 -18.39
N VAL A 79 -14.50 -3.73 -18.51
CA VAL A 79 -13.89 -2.50 -19.05
C VAL A 79 -13.20 -2.81 -20.37
N GLY A 80 -13.58 -2.10 -21.42
CA GLY A 80 -13.03 -2.20 -22.77
C GLY A 80 -12.36 -0.90 -23.21
N GLY A 81 -11.75 -0.93 -24.39
CA GLY A 81 -11.19 0.25 -25.06
C GLY A 81 -9.68 0.42 -24.87
N VAL A 82 -9.21 1.66 -25.04
CA VAL A 82 -7.78 1.97 -25.29
C VAL A 82 -6.82 1.61 -24.15
N GLY A 83 -7.32 1.44 -22.93
CA GLY A 83 -6.50 1.17 -21.75
C GLY A 83 -6.43 -0.30 -21.34
N VAL A 84 -7.13 -1.20 -22.02
CA VAL A 84 -7.09 -2.63 -21.71
C VAL A 84 -5.69 -3.16 -22.05
N PHE A 85 -5.07 -3.85 -21.09
CA PHE A 85 -3.77 -4.47 -21.25
C PHE A 85 -3.74 -5.55 -22.35
N ALA A 86 -2.54 -5.92 -22.80
CA ALA A 86 -2.36 -7.03 -23.74
C ALA A 86 -2.51 -8.42 -23.09
N GLY A 87 -2.39 -8.50 -21.76
CA GLY A 87 -2.42 -9.75 -21.00
C GLY A 87 -1.36 -9.82 -19.91
N TYR A 88 -1.35 -10.94 -19.19
CA TYR A 88 -0.36 -11.25 -18.15
C TYR A 88 0.87 -11.92 -18.77
N LEU A 89 2.06 -11.38 -18.48
CA LEU A 89 3.33 -11.88 -19.03
C LEU A 89 3.53 -13.37 -18.68
N GLY A 90 3.62 -14.22 -19.71
CA GLY A 90 3.84 -15.66 -19.56
C GLY A 90 2.66 -16.43 -18.96
N ARG A 91 1.48 -15.81 -18.83
CA ARG A 91 0.29 -16.39 -18.19
C ARG A 91 -0.94 -16.26 -19.09
N ASN A 92 -0.89 -16.95 -20.23
CA ASN A 92 -2.00 -17.01 -21.17
C ASN A 92 -3.26 -17.61 -20.52
N ASP A 93 -3.08 -18.59 -19.63
CA ASP A 93 -4.16 -19.22 -18.85
C ASP A 93 -4.99 -18.22 -18.02
N LEU A 94 -4.34 -17.18 -17.48
CA LEU A 94 -5.01 -16.11 -16.75
C LEU A 94 -5.54 -15.04 -17.70
N THR A 95 -4.80 -14.76 -18.77
CA THR A 95 -5.18 -13.75 -19.78
C THR A 95 -6.49 -14.13 -20.46
N ASP A 96 -6.62 -15.39 -20.89
CA ASP A 96 -7.81 -15.92 -21.56
C ASP A 96 -9.04 -15.96 -20.65
N LYS A 97 -8.83 -16.07 -19.33
CA LYS A 97 -9.91 -16.00 -18.33
C LYS A 97 -10.32 -14.57 -18.02
N ALA A 98 -9.37 -13.65 -18.05
CA ALA A 98 -9.56 -12.25 -17.69
C ALA A 98 -10.14 -11.40 -18.82
N LEU A 99 -9.78 -11.71 -20.07
CA LEU A 99 -10.26 -11.00 -21.25
C LEU A 99 -11.44 -11.73 -21.88
N VAL A 100 -12.47 -10.98 -22.27
CA VAL A 100 -13.62 -11.47 -23.01
C VAL A 100 -13.82 -10.65 -24.26
N ASP A 101 -14.02 -11.33 -25.39
CA ASP A 101 -14.40 -10.67 -26.64
C ASP A 101 -15.91 -10.39 -26.64
N ILE A 102 -16.27 -9.13 -26.84
CA ILE A 102 -17.64 -8.69 -27.07
C ILE A 102 -17.65 -7.94 -28.40
N ASN A 103 -18.21 -8.57 -29.44
CA ASN A 103 -18.34 -8.00 -30.79
C ASN A 103 -17.01 -7.53 -31.42
N GLY A 104 -15.93 -8.31 -31.25
CA GLY A 104 -14.61 -8.02 -31.80
C GLY A 104 -13.81 -7.01 -30.99
N GLN A 105 -14.26 -6.68 -29.78
CA GLN A 105 -13.54 -5.83 -28.84
C GLN A 105 -13.27 -6.57 -27.54
N LEU A 106 -12.03 -6.47 -27.05
CA LEU A 106 -11.64 -7.09 -25.79
C LEU A 106 -12.05 -6.22 -24.60
N PHE A 107 -12.70 -6.87 -23.64
CA PHE A 107 -13.06 -6.31 -22.35
C PHE A 107 -12.35 -7.09 -21.25
N TYR A 108 -11.81 -6.39 -20.25
CA TYR A 108 -11.30 -6.97 -19.03
C TYR A 108 -12.42 -7.17 -18.01
N ARG A 109 -12.55 -8.39 -17.49
CA ARG A 109 -13.41 -8.73 -16.35
C ARG A 109 -12.78 -8.21 -15.07
N THR A 110 -13.32 -7.11 -14.55
CA THR A 110 -12.72 -6.49 -13.37
C THR A 110 -12.93 -7.32 -12.11
N GLY A 111 -13.99 -8.13 -12.04
CA GLY A 111 -14.48 -8.75 -10.81
C GLY A 111 -15.10 -7.77 -9.80
N ASP A 112 -15.23 -6.49 -10.14
CA ASP A 112 -15.91 -5.49 -9.32
C ASP A 112 -17.40 -5.46 -9.66
N LEU A 113 -18.25 -5.50 -8.63
CA LEU A 113 -19.68 -5.29 -8.75
C LEU A 113 -19.99 -3.80 -8.69
N VAL A 114 -20.77 -3.32 -9.66
CA VAL A 114 -21.15 -1.92 -9.79
C VAL A 114 -22.63 -1.79 -10.11
N ARG A 115 -23.15 -0.58 -9.93
CA ARG A 115 -24.49 -0.17 -10.35
C ARG A 115 -24.39 1.12 -11.17
N LEU A 116 -24.99 1.14 -12.35
CA LEU A 116 -25.13 2.35 -13.15
C LEU A 116 -26.41 3.07 -12.75
N ASP A 117 -26.36 4.39 -12.61
CA ASP A 117 -27.57 5.21 -12.41
C ASP A 117 -28.07 5.85 -13.72
N ASN A 118 -29.21 6.54 -13.63
CA ASN A 118 -29.84 7.21 -14.77
C ASN A 118 -29.01 8.38 -15.31
N ASP A 119 -28.11 8.95 -14.51
CA ASP A 119 -27.22 9.99 -14.94
C ASP A 119 -25.99 9.43 -15.67
N GLY A 120 -25.77 8.11 -15.64
CA GLY A 120 -24.61 7.44 -16.23
C GLY A 120 -23.39 7.44 -15.32
N LEU A 121 -23.59 7.56 -14.00
CA LEU A 121 -22.56 7.42 -12.98
C LEU A 121 -22.51 5.97 -12.48
N LEU A 122 -21.29 5.44 -12.40
CA LEU A 122 -21.03 4.12 -11.85
C LEU A 122 -20.80 4.22 -10.34
N TYR A 123 -21.55 3.42 -9.59
CA TYR A 123 -21.38 3.22 -8.16
C TYR A 123 -20.73 1.88 -7.89
N TYR A 124 -19.63 1.87 -7.15
CA TYR A 124 -19.01 0.65 -6.68
C TYR A 124 -19.86 0.01 -5.57
N VAL A 125 -20.14 -1.28 -5.71
CA VAL A 125 -20.94 -2.08 -4.75
C VAL A 125 -20.04 -3.03 -3.96
N GLY A 126 -19.09 -3.67 -4.61
CA GLY A 126 -18.22 -4.65 -3.95
C GLY A 126 -17.39 -5.48 -4.92
N ARG A 127 -16.85 -6.60 -4.44
CA ARG A 127 -16.14 -7.59 -5.23
C ARG A 127 -17.02 -8.81 -5.47
N LYS A 128 -16.98 -9.36 -6.69
CA LYS A 128 -17.58 -10.65 -7.03
C LYS A 128 -16.85 -11.81 -6.36
N ASP A 129 -15.53 -11.71 -6.27
CA ASP A 129 -14.63 -12.74 -5.74
C ASP A 129 -14.23 -12.53 -4.28
N HIS A 130 -14.91 -11.63 -3.57
CA HIS A 130 -14.70 -11.36 -2.14
C HIS A 130 -13.30 -10.87 -1.75
N GLN A 131 -12.47 -10.46 -2.72
CA GLN A 131 -11.17 -9.86 -2.44
C GLN A 131 -11.28 -8.70 -1.45
N ILE A 132 -10.36 -8.66 -0.49
CA ILE A 132 -10.39 -7.71 0.60
C ILE A 132 -9.39 -6.59 0.32
N LYS A 133 -9.82 -5.34 0.46
CA LYS A 133 -8.89 -4.20 0.55
C LYS A 133 -8.72 -3.80 2.01
N LEU A 134 -7.50 -3.91 2.51
CA LEU A 134 -7.13 -3.61 3.89
C LEU A 134 -5.88 -2.73 3.90
N ARG A 135 -6.01 -1.49 4.40
CA ARG A 135 -4.89 -0.56 4.61
C ARG A 135 -4.00 -0.35 3.38
N GLY A 136 -4.63 -0.14 2.23
CA GLY A 136 -3.97 0.05 0.95
C GLY A 136 -3.49 -1.25 0.27
N GLN A 137 -3.63 -2.41 0.92
CA GLN A 137 -3.28 -3.70 0.35
C GLN A 137 -4.50 -4.42 -0.21
N ARG A 138 -4.31 -5.07 -1.36
CA ARG A 138 -5.28 -5.99 -1.94
C ARG A 138 -4.93 -7.41 -1.50
N LEU A 139 -5.85 -8.04 -0.79
CA LEU A 139 -5.69 -9.36 -0.21
C LEU A 139 -6.63 -10.34 -0.88
N GLU A 140 -6.12 -11.53 -1.18
CA GLU A 140 -6.91 -12.69 -1.58
C GLU A 140 -7.26 -13.48 -0.30
N PRO A 141 -8.54 -13.47 0.17
CA PRO A 141 -8.91 -14.21 1.37
C PRO A 141 -8.57 -15.69 1.26
N GLY A 142 -8.67 -16.26 0.06
CA GLY A 142 -8.32 -17.65 -0.21
C GLY A 142 -6.87 -18.02 0.12
N GLU A 143 -5.92 -17.08 0.02
CA GLU A 143 -4.53 -17.30 0.44
C GLU A 143 -4.45 -17.48 1.96
N ILE A 144 -5.17 -16.63 2.70
CA ILE A 144 -5.23 -16.67 4.17
C ILE A 144 -6.01 -17.91 4.62
N GLU A 145 -7.17 -18.18 4.01
CA GLU A 145 -8.00 -19.37 4.28
C GLU A 145 -7.21 -20.66 4.08
N ARG A 146 -6.40 -20.75 3.02
CA ARG A 146 -5.54 -21.89 2.76
C ARG A 146 -4.46 -22.06 3.84
N CYS A 147 -3.79 -20.99 4.23
CA CYS A 147 -2.81 -21.04 5.32
C CYS A 147 -3.46 -21.50 6.63
N VAL A 148 -4.67 -21.04 6.93
CA VAL A 148 -5.43 -21.50 8.10
C VAL A 148 -5.74 -22.99 7.99
N LEU A 149 -6.21 -23.47 6.83
CA LEU A 149 -6.50 -24.89 6.60
C LEU A 149 -5.25 -25.78 6.76
N GLU A 150 -4.08 -25.29 6.37
CA GLU A 150 -2.80 -26.00 6.49
C GLU A 150 -2.28 -26.08 7.94
N ALA A 151 -2.85 -25.29 8.86
CA ALA A 151 -2.43 -25.27 10.27
C ALA A 151 -2.76 -26.57 11.03
N SER A 152 -3.83 -27.28 10.65
CA SER A 152 -4.24 -28.53 11.30
C SER A 152 -5.21 -29.32 10.42
N SER A 153 -5.06 -30.64 10.39
CA SER A 153 -5.98 -31.56 9.71
C SER A 153 -7.38 -31.62 10.34
N LEU A 154 -7.58 -31.03 11.53
CA LEU A 154 -8.90 -30.95 12.19
C LEU A 154 -9.79 -29.86 11.58
N ILE A 155 -9.23 -28.95 10.80
CA ILE A 155 -9.97 -27.85 10.19
C ILE A 155 -10.65 -28.33 8.92
N THR A 156 -11.98 -28.26 8.90
CA THR A 156 -12.77 -28.71 7.76
C THR A 156 -12.95 -27.62 6.71
N SER A 157 -13.10 -26.37 7.16
CA SER A 157 -13.30 -25.22 6.28
C SER A 157 -12.88 -23.92 6.98
N CYS A 158 -12.53 -22.90 6.20
CA CYS A 158 -12.25 -21.57 6.70
C CYS A 158 -12.81 -20.52 5.74
N VAL A 159 -13.38 -19.45 6.30
CA VAL A 159 -13.76 -18.26 5.53
C VAL A 159 -13.20 -17.02 6.21
N VAL A 160 -12.48 -16.21 5.44
CA VAL A 160 -11.91 -14.95 5.88
C VAL A 160 -12.76 -13.80 5.36
N VAL A 161 -13.13 -12.89 6.25
CA VAL A 161 -13.88 -11.70 5.92
C VAL A 161 -13.21 -10.46 6.50
N LYS A 162 -13.47 -9.32 5.85
CA LYS A 162 -13.17 -8.03 6.42
C LYS A 162 -14.30 -7.63 7.37
N TRP A 163 -13.95 -7.28 8.60
CA TRP A 163 -14.89 -6.72 9.57
C TRP A 163 -14.53 -5.27 9.90
N GLY A 164 -15.50 -4.37 9.76
CA GLY A 164 -15.26 -2.94 9.85
C GLY A 164 -14.27 -2.44 8.80
N ASP A 165 -13.57 -1.35 9.09
CA ASP A 165 -12.60 -0.77 8.16
C ASP A 165 -11.21 -1.43 8.21
N ASP A 166 -10.87 -2.10 9.32
CA ASP A 166 -9.47 -2.41 9.67
C ASP A 166 -9.18 -3.83 10.17
N HIS A 167 -10.18 -4.73 10.26
CA HIS A 167 -9.97 -6.06 10.81
C HIS A 167 -10.23 -7.17 9.79
N LEU A 168 -9.39 -8.21 9.87
CA LEU A 168 -9.64 -9.51 9.24
C LEU A 168 -10.14 -10.48 10.30
N VAL A 169 -11.22 -11.18 10.00
CA VAL A 169 -11.79 -12.24 10.86
C VAL A 169 -11.80 -13.53 10.07
N ALA A 170 -11.18 -14.57 10.62
CA ALA A 170 -11.19 -15.91 10.09
C ALA A 170 -12.21 -16.77 10.86
N TYR A 171 -13.29 -17.17 10.20
CA TYR A 171 -14.22 -18.15 10.74
C TYR A 171 -13.73 -19.54 10.36
N VAL A 172 -13.52 -20.40 11.36
CA VAL A 172 -12.84 -21.69 11.20
C VAL A 172 -13.78 -22.79 11.65
N GLN A 173 -14.07 -23.73 10.76
CA GLN A 173 -14.87 -24.90 11.12
C GLN A 173 -13.96 -25.99 11.67
N SER A 174 -14.07 -26.26 12.96
CA SER A 174 -13.31 -27.31 13.66
C SER A 174 -14.01 -27.67 14.97
N ASP A 175 -13.80 -28.90 15.44
CA ASP A 175 -14.33 -29.37 16.73
C ASP A 175 -13.40 -28.99 17.89
N GLU A 176 -12.09 -28.99 17.69
CA GLU A 176 -11.08 -28.67 18.71
C GLU A 176 -9.83 -28.04 18.07
N ILE A 177 -9.72 -26.71 18.11
CA ILE A 177 -8.48 -26.01 17.77
C ILE A 177 -8.33 -24.70 18.55
N SER A 178 -7.11 -24.40 18.98
CA SER A 178 -6.82 -23.16 19.69
C SER A 178 -6.59 -22.00 18.71
N GLU A 179 -7.22 -20.85 18.95
CA GLU A 179 -6.93 -19.61 18.22
C GLU A 179 -5.44 -19.23 18.26
N LYS A 180 -4.74 -19.56 19.36
CA LYS A 180 -3.31 -19.29 19.56
C LYS A 180 -2.44 -20.09 18.60
N GLU A 181 -2.81 -21.35 18.34
CA GLU A 181 -2.09 -22.22 17.41
C GLU A 181 -2.29 -21.73 15.97
N LEU A 182 -3.52 -21.38 15.60
CA LEU A 182 -3.85 -20.80 14.29
C LEU A 182 -3.08 -19.51 14.04
N ARG A 183 -3.08 -18.59 15.02
CA ARG A 183 -2.35 -17.32 14.93
C ARG A 183 -0.86 -17.57 14.72
N LYS A 184 -0.24 -18.42 15.55
CA LYS A 184 1.20 -18.73 15.46
C LYS A 184 1.57 -19.33 14.11
N HIS A 185 0.73 -20.22 13.56
CA HIS A 185 0.94 -20.79 12.24
C HIS A 185 0.84 -19.73 11.14
N CYS A 186 -0.18 -18.86 11.19
CA CYS A 186 -0.33 -17.77 10.22
C CYS A 186 0.84 -16.79 10.29
N GLU A 187 1.31 -16.42 11.48
CA GLU A 187 2.46 -15.52 11.68
C GLU A 187 3.78 -16.09 11.11
N SER A 188 3.93 -17.41 11.03
CA SER A 188 5.13 -18.02 10.43
C SER A 188 5.07 -18.17 8.91
N HIS A 189 3.90 -18.07 8.28
CA HIS A 189 3.71 -18.31 6.85
C HIS A 189 3.17 -17.11 6.07
N LEU A 190 2.53 -16.16 6.74
CA LEU A 190 1.95 -14.96 6.14
C LEU A 190 2.63 -13.68 6.63
N PRO A 191 2.69 -12.64 5.79
CA PRO A 191 3.01 -11.30 6.25
C PRO A 191 2.05 -10.83 7.36
N SER A 192 2.54 -10.01 8.29
CA SER A 192 1.77 -9.54 9.46
C SER A 192 0.42 -8.89 9.13
N TYR A 193 0.29 -8.23 7.97
CA TYR A 193 -0.95 -7.58 7.54
C TYR A 193 -1.99 -8.55 6.95
N MET A 194 -1.60 -9.78 6.63
CA MET A 194 -2.49 -10.86 6.16
C MET A 194 -2.99 -11.73 7.31
N VAL A 195 -2.32 -11.70 8.47
CA VAL A 195 -2.72 -12.49 9.65
C VAL A 195 -4.07 -11.97 10.17
N PRO A 196 -5.09 -12.84 10.31
CA PRO A 196 -6.38 -12.45 10.88
C PRO A 196 -6.25 -11.80 12.25
N SER A 197 -6.99 -10.71 12.45
CA SER A 197 -7.12 -10.07 13.76
C SER A 197 -7.81 -11.01 14.74
N LEU A 198 -8.84 -11.75 14.30
CA LEU A 198 -9.59 -12.68 15.14
C LEU A 198 -9.78 -14.02 14.41
N PHE A 199 -9.74 -15.11 15.17
CA PHE A 199 -10.14 -16.44 14.71
C PHE A 199 -11.41 -16.82 15.48
N THR A 200 -12.48 -17.20 14.79
CA THR A 200 -13.74 -17.62 15.43
C THR A 200 -14.00 -19.06 15.05
N VAL A 201 -13.83 -19.97 16.01
CA VAL A 201 -14.03 -21.40 15.79
C VAL A 201 -15.52 -21.74 15.91
N LEU A 202 -16.06 -22.40 14.90
CA LEU A 202 -17.45 -22.81 14.81
C LEU A 202 -17.52 -24.32 14.56
N LYS A 203 -18.53 -24.99 15.12
CA LYS A 203 -18.81 -26.40 14.78
C LYS A 203 -19.19 -26.56 13.31
N GLN A 204 -19.89 -25.57 12.75
CA GLN A 204 -20.32 -25.57 11.37
C GLN A 204 -20.42 -24.15 10.83
N LEU A 205 -19.95 -23.91 9.60
CA LEU A 205 -20.21 -22.66 8.91
C LEU A 205 -21.66 -22.61 8.41
N PRO A 206 -22.34 -21.46 8.49
CA PRO A 206 -23.66 -21.29 7.90
C PRO A 206 -23.55 -21.44 6.38
N LEU A 207 -24.42 -22.26 5.78
CA LEU A 207 -24.47 -22.48 4.34
C LEU A 207 -25.79 -21.92 3.79
N ASN A 208 -25.75 -21.36 2.58
CA ASN A 208 -26.94 -21.00 1.82
C ASN A 208 -27.56 -22.23 1.13
N ALA A 209 -28.71 -22.04 0.47
CA ALA A 209 -29.43 -23.10 -0.24
C ALA A 209 -28.60 -23.82 -1.32
N ASN A 210 -27.52 -23.19 -1.81
CA ASN A 210 -26.61 -23.74 -2.82
C ASN A 210 -25.38 -24.43 -2.20
N GLY A 211 -25.35 -24.61 -0.86
CA GLY A 211 -24.24 -25.25 -0.15
C GLY A 211 -22.98 -24.39 -0.05
N LYS A 212 -23.03 -23.10 -0.40
CA LYS A 212 -21.92 -22.15 -0.21
C LYS A 212 -22.04 -21.46 1.15
N VAL A 213 -20.91 -21.04 1.73
CA VAL A 213 -20.94 -20.31 3.01
C VAL A 213 -21.73 -19.02 2.88
N ASP A 214 -22.75 -18.87 3.73
CA ASP A 214 -23.55 -17.67 3.82
C ASP A 214 -22.87 -16.67 4.77
N ARG A 215 -22.13 -15.74 4.17
CA ARG A 215 -21.37 -14.73 4.92
C ARG A 215 -22.27 -13.75 5.69
N GLN A 216 -23.54 -13.60 5.33
CA GLN A 216 -24.46 -12.70 6.05
C GLN A 216 -24.96 -13.31 7.36
N LEU A 217 -24.92 -14.64 7.46
CA LEU A 217 -25.31 -15.41 8.64
C LEU A 217 -24.12 -15.72 9.56
N LEU A 218 -22.92 -15.24 9.23
CA LEU A 218 -21.76 -15.40 10.10
C LEU A 218 -22.01 -14.66 11.44
N PRO A 219 -21.71 -15.29 12.57
CA PRO A 219 -21.93 -14.68 13.88
C PRO A 219 -21.07 -13.44 14.03
N THR A 220 -21.61 -12.43 14.73
CA THR A 220 -20.87 -11.20 15.04
C THR A 220 -19.57 -11.55 15.78
N PRO A 221 -18.39 -11.11 15.31
CA PRO A 221 -17.14 -11.44 15.95
C PRO A 221 -17.04 -10.74 17.30
N ASP A 222 -16.64 -11.49 18.32
CA ASP A 222 -16.40 -10.95 19.66
C ASP A 222 -14.96 -10.41 19.75
N PHE A 223 -14.82 -9.10 19.58
CA PHE A 223 -13.53 -8.42 19.75
C PHE A 223 -13.15 -8.22 21.22
N SER A 224 -13.99 -8.59 22.18
CA SER A 224 -13.61 -8.59 23.61
C SER A 224 -12.44 -9.53 23.86
N THR A 225 -12.32 -10.61 23.06
CA THR A 225 -11.16 -11.50 23.08
C THR A 225 -9.91 -10.90 22.48
N LEU A 226 -9.94 -9.86 21.63
CA LEU A 226 -8.71 -9.15 21.30
C LEU A 226 -8.18 -8.36 22.50
N LEU A 227 -9.09 -7.83 23.30
CA LEU A 227 -8.76 -7.15 24.55
C LEU A 227 -8.35 -8.16 25.63
N SER A 228 -8.87 -9.40 25.62
CA SER A 228 -8.64 -10.43 26.65
C SER A 228 -7.73 -11.62 26.28
N SER A 229 -7.42 -11.88 25.01
CA SER A 229 -6.37 -12.81 24.54
C SER A 229 -4.98 -12.20 24.59
N SER A 230 -4.96 -10.90 24.88
CA SER A 230 -3.81 -10.25 25.51
C SER A 230 -3.70 -10.63 27.00
N SER A 231 -4.76 -11.16 27.63
CA SER A 231 -4.98 -11.20 29.09
C SER A 231 -5.18 -12.59 29.72
N SER A 232 -4.84 -13.69 29.04
CA SER A 232 -4.87 -15.02 29.67
C SER A 232 -3.63 -15.82 29.31
N ASP A 233 -2.52 -15.42 29.96
CA ASP A 233 -1.38 -16.26 30.44
C ASP A 233 -0.12 -15.42 30.73
N VAL A 234 -0.19 -14.09 30.65
CA VAL A 234 0.83 -13.20 31.22
C VAL A 234 0.11 -12.05 31.91
N ASN A 235 0.45 -11.80 33.18
CA ASN A 235 0.00 -10.67 34.00
C ASN A 235 -0.23 -9.39 33.17
N TYR A 236 -1.50 -9.05 32.88
CA TYR A 236 -1.86 -7.91 32.04
C TYR A 236 -1.75 -6.54 32.73
N ASP A 237 -1.15 -6.51 33.93
CA ASP A 237 -0.93 -5.29 34.70
C ASP A 237 0.57 -4.88 34.74
N GLN A 238 1.47 -5.67 34.14
CA GLN A 238 2.92 -5.40 34.19
C GLN A 238 3.61 -5.21 32.82
N SER A 239 2.95 -5.48 31.69
CA SER A 239 3.54 -5.33 30.34
C SER A 239 2.96 -4.18 29.49
N ALA A 240 2.14 -3.32 30.06
CA ALA A 240 1.55 -2.18 29.35
C ALA A 240 2.42 -0.92 29.40
N GLU A 241 3.43 -0.88 30.27
CA GLU A 241 4.30 0.27 30.47
C GLU A 241 5.71 0.00 29.92
N PRO A 242 6.37 1.03 29.38
CA PRO A 242 7.78 0.94 29.02
C PRO A 242 8.63 0.52 30.22
N ASN A 243 9.38 -0.57 30.07
CA ASN A 243 10.22 -1.13 31.14
C ASN A 243 11.61 -0.47 31.22
N ASN A 244 11.98 0.31 30.22
CA ASN A 244 13.26 1.03 30.17
C ASN A 244 13.12 2.35 29.41
N GLU A 245 14.13 3.22 29.53
CA GLU A 245 14.14 4.55 28.88
C GLU A 245 14.01 4.46 27.36
N LEU A 246 14.60 3.43 26.75
CA LEU A 246 14.55 3.23 25.30
C LEU A 246 13.12 2.91 24.84
N GLU A 247 12.44 1.97 25.51
CA GLU A 247 11.03 1.68 25.30
C GLU A 247 10.17 2.93 25.53
N ALA A 248 10.46 3.76 26.53
CA ALA A 248 9.67 4.95 26.83
C ALA A 248 9.77 5.99 25.71
N ARG A 249 10.98 6.19 25.17
CA ARG A 249 11.21 7.07 24.01
C ARG A 249 10.53 6.55 22.75
N ILE A 250 10.59 5.24 22.52
CA ILE A 250 9.93 4.61 21.37
C ILE A 250 8.41 4.69 21.50
N HIS A 251 7.87 4.41 22.69
CA HIS A 251 6.45 4.45 23.00
C HIS A 251 5.87 5.84 22.78
N SER A 252 6.52 6.88 23.31
CA SER A 252 6.12 8.27 23.09
C SER A 252 6.06 8.61 21.59
N LEU A 253 7.08 8.18 20.83
CA LEU A 253 7.12 8.41 19.40
C LEU A 253 6.00 7.67 18.63
N TRP A 254 5.64 6.45 19.04
CA TRP A 254 4.53 5.72 18.45
C TRP A 254 3.19 6.40 18.75
N CYS A 255 2.97 6.79 19.99
CA CYS A 255 1.78 7.53 20.42
C CYS A 255 1.62 8.82 19.63
N GLU A 256 2.69 9.59 19.43
CA GLU A 256 2.69 10.80 18.60
C GLU A 256 2.29 10.51 17.15
N LEU A 257 2.90 9.50 16.52
CA LEU A 257 2.67 9.19 15.11
C LEU A 257 1.30 8.57 14.84
N LEU A 258 0.79 7.76 15.76
CA LEU A 258 -0.51 7.09 15.64
C LEU A 258 -1.67 7.93 16.20
N GLY A 259 -1.38 9.01 16.92
CA GLY A 259 -2.39 9.84 17.58
C GLY A 259 -3.11 9.12 18.73
N LEU A 260 -2.44 8.16 19.36
CA LEU A 260 -2.99 7.35 20.47
C LEU A 260 -2.39 7.81 21.80
N THR A 261 -3.19 7.75 22.87
CA THR A 261 -2.72 8.14 24.22
C THR A 261 -1.90 7.05 24.89
N ARG A 262 -2.21 5.77 24.62
CA ARG A 262 -1.49 4.63 25.18
C ARG A 262 -1.48 3.46 24.20
N ILE A 263 -0.31 2.88 24.02
CA ILE A 263 -0.10 1.68 23.20
C ILE A 263 0.56 0.62 24.09
N PRO A 264 0.06 -0.63 24.14
CA PRO A 264 0.75 -1.71 24.84
C PRO A 264 2.11 -1.96 24.21
N THR A 265 3.18 -2.13 25.00
CA THR A 265 4.55 -2.22 24.45
C THR A 265 4.79 -3.51 23.65
N THR A 266 4.00 -4.54 23.91
CA THR A 266 4.00 -5.82 23.19
C THR A 266 3.08 -5.84 21.97
N ALA A 267 2.24 -4.81 21.79
CA ALA A 267 1.34 -4.74 20.64
C ALA A 267 2.14 -4.54 19.35
N SER A 268 1.74 -5.28 18.31
CA SER A 268 2.24 -5.05 16.96
C SER A 268 1.81 -3.69 16.46
N ILE A 269 2.69 -2.92 15.81
CA ILE A 269 2.33 -1.64 15.20
C ILE A 269 1.16 -1.79 14.22
N PHE A 270 1.07 -2.95 13.56
CA PHE A 270 -0.01 -3.26 12.64
C PHE A 270 -1.32 -3.54 13.38
N SER A 271 -1.33 -4.04 14.62
CA SER A 271 -2.61 -4.19 15.33
C SER A 271 -3.19 -2.85 15.78
N VAL A 272 -2.36 -1.81 15.94
CA VAL A 272 -2.76 -0.48 16.43
C VAL A 272 -2.88 0.60 15.33
N GLY A 273 -3.10 0.18 14.07
CA GLY A 273 -3.36 1.09 12.95
C GLY A 273 -2.13 1.54 12.16
N GLY A 274 -0.94 1.00 12.47
CA GLY A 274 0.28 1.23 11.71
C GLY A 274 0.28 0.56 10.34
N HIS A 275 1.01 1.17 9.41
CA HIS A 275 1.24 0.67 8.05
C HIS A 275 2.69 0.93 7.61
N SER A 276 3.07 0.42 6.44
CA SER A 276 4.44 0.45 5.91
C SER A 276 5.08 1.85 5.95
N LEU A 277 4.32 2.87 5.54
CA LEU A 277 4.80 4.25 5.53
C LEU A 277 5.08 4.80 6.95
N LEU A 278 4.24 4.46 7.95
CA LEU A 278 4.48 4.85 9.34
C LEU A 278 5.75 4.16 9.88
N LEU A 279 5.96 2.89 9.52
CA LEU A 279 7.18 2.18 9.91
C LEU A 279 8.43 2.79 9.26
N MET A 280 8.34 3.27 8.02
CA MET A 280 9.42 4.01 7.38
C MET A 280 9.71 5.34 8.09
N GLN A 281 8.68 6.08 8.50
CA GLN A 281 8.83 7.31 9.27
C GLN A 281 9.49 7.04 10.62
N LEU A 282 9.05 5.97 11.30
CA LEU A 282 9.65 5.53 12.56
C LEU A 282 11.13 5.20 12.40
N TYR A 283 11.50 4.41 11.38
CA TYR A 283 12.89 4.06 11.12
C TYR A 283 13.77 5.31 10.95
N HIS A 284 13.30 6.29 10.18
CA HIS A 284 14.04 7.55 9.98
C HIS A 284 14.16 8.37 11.27
N ARG A 285 13.08 8.45 12.06
CA ARG A 285 13.09 9.14 13.35
C ARG A 285 13.99 8.42 14.36
N TYR A 286 13.97 7.10 14.42
CA TYR A 286 14.90 6.31 15.22
C TYR A 286 16.34 6.59 14.82
N LYS A 287 16.64 6.64 13.51
CA LYS A 287 18.00 6.94 13.03
C LYS A 287 18.44 8.33 13.49
N THR A 288 17.54 9.30 13.48
CA THR A 288 17.80 10.66 13.98
C THR A 288 17.97 10.72 15.51
N MET A 289 17.20 9.93 16.25
CA MET A 289 17.14 9.97 17.72
C MET A 289 18.21 9.13 18.43
N PHE A 290 18.68 8.06 17.79
CA PHE A 290 19.55 7.06 18.40
C PHE A 290 20.85 6.82 17.61
N ASP A 291 20.94 7.32 16.37
CA ASP A 291 22.12 7.21 15.50
C ASP A 291 22.69 5.79 15.32
N PHE A 292 21.82 4.79 15.19
CA PHE A 292 22.23 3.40 14.96
C PHE A 292 22.72 3.13 13.52
N ASP A 293 23.51 2.08 13.29
CA ASP A 293 23.92 1.69 11.94
C ASP A 293 22.78 1.00 11.16
N THR A 294 22.48 1.52 9.97
CA THR A 294 21.46 0.95 9.08
C THR A 294 21.80 -0.45 8.55
N GLN A 295 23.07 -0.87 8.62
CA GLN A 295 23.48 -2.24 8.29
C GLN A 295 23.13 -3.25 9.40
N THR A 296 23.11 -2.81 10.67
CA THR A 296 22.81 -3.68 11.81
C THR A 296 21.32 -3.70 12.13
N LEU A 297 20.64 -2.57 11.98
CA LEU A 297 19.19 -2.46 12.07
C LEU A 297 18.58 -2.07 10.73
N THR A 298 18.03 -3.07 10.06
CA THR A 298 17.36 -2.95 8.77
C THR A 298 15.87 -2.69 8.94
N MET A 299 15.26 -2.09 7.92
CA MET A 299 13.80 -1.94 7.85
C MET A 299 13.08 -3.30 7.95
N ALA A 300 13.62 -4.33 7.30
CA ALA A 300 13.02 -5.67 7.31
C ALA A 300 12.93 -6.27 8.72
N GLN A 301 13.94 -6.03 9.58
CA GLN A 301 13.90 -6.47 10.97
C GLN A 301 12.79 -5.78 11.77
N LEU A 302 12.56 -4.47 11.58
CA LEU A 302 11.44 -3.76 12.21
C LEU A 302 10.08 -4.25 11.71
N PHE A 303 9.97 -4.61 10.42
CA PHE A 303 8.74 -5.21 9.89
C PHE A 303 8.46 -6.58 10.52
N LYS A 304 9.50 -7.39 10.71
CA LYS A 304 9.39 -8.74 11.27
C LYS A 304 9.08 -8.73 12.76
N HIS A 305 9.71 -7.83 13.50
CA HIS A 305 9.57 -7.73 14.95
C HIS A 305 8.92 -6.41 15.32
N ALA A 306 7.61 -6.32 15.08
CA ALA A 306 6.90 -5.06 14.97
C ALA A 306 6.28 -4.56 16.28
N SER A 307 6.87 -4.84 17.45
CA SER A 307 6.41 -4.32 18.75
C SER A 307 7.38 -3.27 19.32
N ILE A 308 6.94 -2.48 20.31
CA ILE A 308 7.81 -1.50 20.99
C ILE A 308 8.96 -2.21 21.70
N VAL A 309 8.68 -3.31 22.40
CA VAL A 309 9.69 -4.13 23.09
C VAL A 309 10.71 -4.68 22.09
N ASP A 310 10.24 -5.18 20.95
CA ASP A 310 11.13 -5.71 19.93
C ASP A 310 11.98 -4.63 19.26
N HIS A 311 11.38 -3.49 18.93
CA HIS A 311 12.13 -2.34 18.39
C HIS A 311 13.18 -1.87 19.38
N ALA A 312 12.85 -1.77 20.67
CA ALA A 312 13.80 -1.41 21.71
C ALA A 312 14.94 -2.44 21.80
N ARG A 313 14.63 -3.75 21.75
CA ARG A 313 15.64 -4.82 21.78
C ARG A 313 16.59 -4.71 20.58
N LEU A 314 16.05 -4.56 19.37
CA LEU A 314 16.82 -4.45 18.14
C LEU A 314 17.69 -3.19 18.13
N LEU A 315 17.14 -2.06 18.61
CA LEU A 315 17.89 -0.81 18.77
C LEU A 315 19.02 -0.99 19.79
N ALA A 316 18.75 -1.56 20.96
CA ALA A 316 19.77 -1.83 21.98
C ALA A 316 20.90 -2.71 21.44
N GLN A 317 20.57 -3.75 20.66
CA GLN A 317 21.56 -4.60 20.00
C GLN A 317 22.41 -3.82 18.99
N SER A 318 21.80 -2.94 18.19
CA SER A 318 22.52 -2.10 17.23
C SER A 318 23.43 -1.05 17.90
N LEU A 319 23.09 -0.61 19.11
CA LEU A 319 23.85 0.36 19.90
C LEU A 319 24.99 -0.30 20.70
N ASN A 320 24.82 -1.55 21.11
CA ASN A 320 25.81 -2.34 21.87
C ASN A 320 26.88 -3.00 21.01
N VAL A 321 26.91 -2.74 19.69
CA VAL A 321 28.06 -3.12 18.85
C VAL A 321 29.21 -2.17 19.18
N GLU A 322 29.79 -2.36 20.37
CA GLU A 322 31.17 -1.98 20.67
C GLU A 322 32.02 -2.52 19.53
N GLU A 323 32.80 -1.65 18.89
CA GLU A 323 33.85 -2.01 17.94
C GLU A 323 33.47 -2.26 16.46
N TYR A 324 32.35 -1.73 15.93
CA TYR A 324 32.38 -1.33 14.51
C TYR A 324 33.00 0.05 14.43
N ARG A 325 34.30 0.06 14.12
CA ARG A 325 35.12 1.24 13.84
C ARG A 325 34.23 2.26 13.14
N ARG A 326 33.98 3.40 13.81
CA ARG A 326 33.50 4.63 13.19
C ARG A 326 34.53 5.01 12.14
N GLU A 327 34.48 4.37 10.98
CA GLU A 327 34.69 5.10 9.76
C GLU A 327 33.58 6.15 9.81
N GLN A 328 33.91 7.31 10.37
CA GLN A 328 33.23 8.52 9.95
C GLN A 328 33.25 8.41 8.43
N TRP A 329 32.09 8.13 7.86
CA TRP A 329 31.84 8.40 6.46
C TRP A 329 32.06 9.90 6.34
N LEU A 330 33.32 10.29 6.18
CA LEU A 330 33.68 11.61 5.75
C LEU A 330 32.87 11.75 4.46
N PRO A 331 31.92 12.71 4.39
CA PRO A 331 31.19 12.92 3.16
C PRO A 331 32.26 13.01 2.09
N LEU A 332 32.25 12.04 1.15
CA LEU A 332 33.20 12.02 0.06
C LEU A 332 33.10 13.42 -0.51
N SER A 333 34.18 14.20 -0.43
CA SER A 333 34.11 15.58 -0.92
C SER A 333 33.72 15.44 -2.38
N ILE A 334 32.47 15.79 -2.71
CA ILE A 334 31.85 15.49 -4.02
C ILE A 334 32.51 16.35 -5.11
N THR A 335 33.62 17.03 -4.83
CA THR A 335 34.41 17.73 -5.83
C THR A 335 34.93 16.76 -6.89
N GLN A 336 35.38 15.56 -6.48
CA GLN A 336 35.79 14.51 -7.42
C GLN A 336 35.76 13.12 -6.75
N GLY A 337 35.22 12.10 -7.43
CA GLY A 337 35.20 10.74 -6.88
C GLY A 337 34.57 9.68 -7.76
N ARG A 338 34.41 8.47 -7.20
CA ARG A 338 33.75 7.35 -7.88
C ARG A 338 32.26 7.61 -8.05
N LEU A 339 31.68 7.06 -9.11
CA LEU A 339 30.23 7.06 -9.29
C LEU A 339 29.56 6.14 -8.27
N SER A 340 28.31 6.43 -7.93
CA SER A 340 27.43 5.40 -7.39
C SER A 340 27.13 4.34 -8.46
N PHE A 341 26.84 3.11 -8.04
CA PHE A 341 26.45 2.03 -8.94
C PHE A 341 25.29 2.42 -9.88
N ALA A 342 24.35 3.23 -9.39
CA ALA A 342 23.24 3.73 -10.20
C ALA A 342 23.71 4.72 -11.29
N GLN A 343 24.59 5.66 -10.95
CA GLN A 343 25.18 6.59 -11.92
C GLN A 343 26.00 5.84 -12.97
N GLU A 344 26.80 4.85 -12.55
CA GLU A 344 27.62 4.04 -13.45
C GLU A 344 26.77 3.27 -14.45
N ARG A 345 25.72 2.58 -13.97
CA ARG A 345 24.78 1.85 -14.82
C ARG A 345 24.09 2.76 -15.84
N ILE A 346 23.56 3.90 -15.40
CA ILE A 346 22.86 4.84 -16.29
C ILE A 346 23.83 5.41 -17.33
N PHE A 347 25.03 5.81 -16.91
CA PHE A 347 26.03 6.37 -17.82
C PHE A 347 26.47 5.35 -18.86
N LEU A 348 26.80 4.11 -18.47
CA LEU A 348 27.22 3.07 -19.41
C LEU A 348 26.10 2.70 -20.40
N ASP A 349 24.87 2.53 -19.92
CA ASP A 349 23.73 2.24 -20.79
C ASP A 349 23.45 3.41 -21.75
N GLU A 350 23.61 4.65 -21.30
CA GLU A 350 23.54 5.83 -22.17
C GLU A 350 24.66 5.85 -23.22
N GLN A 351 25.92 5.54 -22.86
CA GLN A 351 27.04 5.45 -23.81
C GLN A 351 26.79 4.38 -24.89
N VAL A 352 26.28 3.21 -24.51
CA VAL A 352 25.92 2.15 -25.46
C VAL A 352 24.79 2.63 -26.38
N ARG A 353 23.78 3.32 -25.83
CA ARG A 353 22.63 3.81 -26.60
C ARG A 353 22.94 4.99 -27.50
N LEU A 354 23.96 5.80 -27.21
CA LEU A 354 24.42 6.85 -28.12
C LEU A 354 24.86 6.30 -29.49
N MET A 355 25.27 5.03 -29.54
CA MET A 355 25.60 4.28 -30.77
C MET A 355 24.36 3.69 -31.47
N SER A 356 23.17 3.84 -30.88
CA SER A 356 21.89 3.32 -31.37
C SER A 356 20.95 4.45 -31.84
N LYS A 357 19.79 4.07 -32.41
CA LYS A 357 18.76 5.05 -32.83
C LYS A 357 17.96 5.64 -31.64
N ASP A 358 17.93 4.95 -30.50
CA ASP A 358 17.14 5.34 -29.33
C ASP A 358 17.92 6.27 -28.40
N LYS A 359 17.95 7.55 -28.76
CA LYS A 359 18.59 8.60 -27.94
C LYS A 359 17.62 9.10 -26.87
N ASN A 360 18.15 9.51 -25.71
CA ASN A 360 17.43 10.19 -24.61
C ASN A 360 16.44 9.34 -23.78
N VAL A 361 16.62 8.02 -23.70
CA VAL A 361 15.75 7.12 -22.89
C VAL A 361 15.67 7.54 -21.42
N TYR A 362 16.74 8.13 -20.87
CA TYR A 362 16.81 8.60 -19.48
C TYR A 362 16.49 10.10 -19.30
N ALA A 363 16.09 10.80 -20.36
CA ALA A 363 15.69 12.19 -20.23
C ALA A 363 14.35 12.30 -19.49
N VAL A 364 14.29 13.15 -18.45
CA VAL A 364 13.07 13.41 -17.68
C VAL A 364 12.59 14.84 -17.98
N PRO A 365 11.86 15.07 -19.09
CA PRO A 365 11.35 16.41 -19.42
C PRO A 365 10.23 16.80 -18.46
N LEU A 366 10.44 17.86 -17.68
CA LEU A 366 9.41 18.45 -16.83
C LEU A 366 8.82 19.69 -17.51
N VAL A 367 7.53 19.63 -17.86
CA VAL A 367 6.82 20.73 -18.53
C VAL A 367 5.75 21.28 -17.60
N TYR A 368 5.86 22.57 -17.27
CA TYR A 368 4.90 23.27 -16.41
C TYR A 368 4.09 24.28 -17.22
N ARG A 369 2.76 24.17 -17.16
CA ARG A 369 1.86 25.19 -17.72
C ARG A 369 1.51 26.21 -16.63
N LEU A 370 1.99 27.44 -16.79
CA LEU A 370 1.75 28.54 -15.83
C LEU A 370 0.52 29.37 -16.24
N SER A 371 -0.67 28.81 -16.06
CA SER A 371 -1.96 29.37 -16.50
C SER A 371 -2.51 30.46 -15.57
N CYS A 372 -1.77 31.55 -15.31
CA CYS A 372 -2.29 32.80 -14.70
C CYS A 372 -1.21 33.84 -14.35
N VAL A 373 0.09 33.53 -14.52
CA VAL A 373 1.17 34.35 -13.94
C VAL A 373 2.06 35.01 -14.99
N LEU A 374 1.84 34.82 -16.30
CA LEU A 374 2.75 35.35 -17.33
C LEU A 374 3.00 36.87 -17.21
N SER A 375 1.97 37.65 -16.87
CA SER A 375 2.08 39.11 -16.68
C SER A 375 2.72 39.53 -15.34
N ARG A 376 2.84 38.63 -14.36
CA ARG A 376 3.45 38.88 -13.03
C ARG A 376 4.77 38.11 -12.83
N LEU A 377 5.11 37.21 -13.75
CA LEU A 377 6.29 36.37 -13.70
C LEU A 377 7.49 37.19 -14.17
N SER A 378 8.31 37.61 -13.22
CA SER A 378 9.62 38.16 -13.56
C SER A 378 10.52 37.02 -14.05
N ILE A 379 10.80 37.00 -15.36
CA ILE A 379 11.76 36.08 -15.97
C ILE A 379 13.12 36.15 -15.26
N SER A 380 13.54 37.35 -14.85
CA SER A 380 14.77 37.58 -14.09
C SER A 380 14.76 36.92 -12.71
N ARG A 381 13.60 36.86 -12.03
CA ARG A 381 13.44 36.12 -10.77
C ARG A 381 13.46 34.61 -11.00
N LEU A 382 12.75 34.12 -12.01
CA LEU A 382 12.75 32.70 -12.35
C LEU A 382 14.16 32.20 -12.70
N ARG A 383 14.89 32.95 -13.53
CA ARG A 383 16.29 32.65 -13.87
C ARG A 383 17.19 32.59 -12.63
N ARG A 384 17.06 33.56 -11.72
CA ARG A 384 17.81 33.55 -10.44
C ARG A 384 17.44 32.37 -9.56
N ALA A 385 16.17 31.98 -9.50
CA ALA A 385 15.72 30.82 -8.74
C ALA A 385 16.32 29.52 -9.31
N LEU A 386 16.27 29.34 -10.64
CA LEU A 386 16.89 28.20 -11.32
C LEU A 386 18.40 28.17 -11.12
N HIS A 387 19.07 29.31 -11.25
CA HIS A 387 20.51 29.40 -10.97
C HIS A 387 20.83 29.05 -9.52
N SER A 388 20.04 29.53 -8.56
CA SER A 388 20.21 29.19 -7.14
C SER A 388 20.06 27.69 -6.88
N LEU A 389 19.14 27.00 -7.59
CA LEU A 389 19.03 25.54 -7.52
C LEU A 389 20.28 24.85 -8.06
N VAL A 390 20.80 25.27 -9.22
CA VAL A 390 22.03 24.73 -9.81
C VAL A 390 23.23 24.95 -8.88
N THR A 391 23.35 26.13 -8.27
CA THR A 391 24.43 26.41 -7.29
C THR A 391 24.29 25.56 -6.04
N LYS A 392 23.07 25.44 -5.48
CA LYS A 392 22.79 24.71 -4.22
C LYS A 392 22.98 23.20 -4.35
N HIS A 393 22.64 22.61 -5.49
CA HIS A 393 22.65 21.16 -5.68
C HIS A 393 23.82 20.74 -6.57
N SER A 394 24.84 20.13 -5.98
CA SER A 394 26.06 19.69 -6.67
C SER A 394 25.79 18.79 -7.87
N ILE A 395 24.78 17.92 -7.79
CA ILE A 395 24.41 16.99 -8.88
C ILE A 395 24.05 17.70 -10.19
N LEU A 396 23.51 18.93 -10.13
CA LEU A 396 23.18 19.74 -11.31
C LEU A 396 24.42 20.36 -11.97
N ARG A 397 25.58 20.26 -11.32
CA ARG A 397 26.90 20.69 -11.79
C ARG A 397 27.88 19.51 -11.89
N THR A 398 27.39 18.27 -11.79
CA THR A 398 28.23 17.08 -11.88
C THR A 398 28.45 16.69 -13.33
N LYS A 399 29.72 16.53 -13.71
CA LYS A 399 30.16 15.91 -14.96
C LYS A 399 30.66 14.49 -14.66
N ILE A 400 30.32 13.54 -15.52
CA ILE A 400 30.90 12.19 -15.52
C ILE A 400 31.91 12.09 -16.66
N SER A 401 33.08 11.55 -16.39
CA SER A 401 34.15 11.33 -17.37
C SER A 401 35.00 10.11 -17.00
N THR A 402 35.82 9.63 -17.92
CA THR A 402 36.87 8.64 -17.66
C THR A 402 38.15 9.34 -17.21
N ASP A 403 38.83 8.80 -16.20
CA ASP A 403 40.16 9.24 -15.80
C ASP A 403 41.26 8.68 -16.71
N THR A 404 42.53 8.91 -16.37
CA THR A 404 43.69 8.42 -17.14
C THR A 404 43.85 6.90 -17.14
N ASN A 405 43.22 6.20 -16.20
CA ASN A 405 43.25 4.74 -16.09
C ASN A 405 42.04 4.08 -16.76
N GLY A 406 41.10 4.88 -17.27
CA GLY A 406 39.85 4.41 -17.87
C GLY A 406 38.71 4.23 -16.87
N ASP A 407 38.91 4.61 -15.60
CA ASP A 407 37.88 4.50 -14.57
C ASP A 407 36.88 5.64 -14.68
N LEU A 408 35.59 5.34 -14.47
CA LEU A 408 34.55 6.36 -14.44
C LEU A 408 34.64 7.19 -13.14
N ILE A 409 34.73 8.49 -13.32
CA ILE A 409 34.78 9.48 -12.24
C ILE A 409 33.70 10.54 -12.42
N GLN A 410 33.21 11.07 -11.30
CA GLN A 410 32.35 12.24 -11.25
C GLN A 410 33.16 13.45 -10.76
N THR A 411 32.90 14.62 -11.34
CA THR A 411 33.52 15.90 -10.96
C THR A 411 32.45 16.97 -10.85
N VAL A 412 32.41 17.70 -9.73
CA VAL A 412 31.50 18.84 -9.57
C VAL A 412 32.17 20.10 -10.09
N LEU A 413 31.57 20.70 -11.10
CA LEU A 413 32.01 21.94 -11.71
C LEU A 413 31.75 23.13 -10.76
N ALA A 414 32.67 24.09 -10.74
CA ALA A 414 32.58 25.29 -9.90
C ALA A 414 31.28 26.09 -10.14
#